data_AF-A0AAI8CH26-F1
#
_entry.id   AF-A0AAI8CH26-F1
#
_cell.length_a   1.000
_cell.length_b   1.000
_cell.length_c   1.000
_cell.angle_alpha   90.00
_cell.angle_beta   90.00
_cell.angle_gamma   90.00
#
_symmetry.space_group_name_H-M   'P 1'
#
loop_
_entity.id
_entity.type
_entity.pdbx_description
1 polymer ?
#
loop_
_entity_poly.entity_id
_entity_poly.type
_entity_poly.pdbx_seq_one_letter_code
_entity_poly.pdbx_strand_id
1 'polypeptide(L)'
;MERNDQQGAWAPEGRMEFFLDRNYPIYFANSFTAGVGRKIHRTNNTEYCDYLKNNHAIVDGFVQNINNVSATIPVQYVADFNRGLIL
;
A
#
# COMPACT_ATOMS: atom_id res chain seq x y z
N MET A 1 -7.40 -8.06 5.44
CA MET A 1 -6.77 -7.14 6.41
C MET A 1 -6.72 -7.84 7.74
N GLU A 2 -5.54 -7.97 8.35
CA GLU A 2 -5.41 -8.49 9.73
C GLU A 2 -5.75 -7.36 10.70
N ARG A 3 -6.64 -7.62 11.68
CA ARG A 3 -6.96 -6.65 12.73
C ARG A 3 -5.98 -6.82 13.89
N ASN A 4 -5.15 -5.82 14.15
CA ASN A 4 -4.10 -5.90 15.18
C ASN A 4 -4.60 -5.58 16.61
N ASP A 5 -5.85 -5.16 16.76
CA ASP A 5 -6.50 -4.86 18.05
C ASP A 5 -6.63 -6.11 18.93
N GLN A 6 -6.66 -7.29 18.32
CA GLN A 6 -6.59 -8.58 19.02
C GLN A 6 -5.17 -8.99 19.45
N GLN A 7 -4.16 -8.18 19.14
CA GLN A 7 -2.74 -8.44 19.45
C GLN A 7 -2.09 -7.29 20.25
N GLY A 8 -2.89 -6.45 20.92
CA GLY A 8 -2.40 -5.44 21.88
C GLY A 8 -2.05 -4.06 21.29
N ALA A 9 -2.54 -3.75 20.09
CA ALA A 9 -2.39 -2.41 19.53
C ALA A 9 -3.26 -1.37 20.25
N TRP A 10 -2.76 -0.14 20.36
CA TRP A 10 -3.42 0.96 21.06
C TRP A 10 -4.69 1.46 20.35
N ALA A 11 -4.86 1.14 19.07
CA ALA A 11 -6.05 1.39 18.28
C ALA A 11 -6.14 0.35 17.14
N PRO A 12 -7.35 0.02 16.64
CA PRO A 12 -7.52 -0.90 15.52
C PRO A 12 -6.85 -0.35 14.27
N GLU A 13 -5.82 -1.05 13.81
CA GLU A 13 -5.06 -0.69 12.62
C GLU A 13 -4.85 -1.94 11.75
N GLY A 14 -5.10 -1.79 10.45
CA GLY A 14 -4.76 -2.84 9.49
C GLY A 14 -3.26 -2.87 9.25
N ARG A 15 -2.65 -4.07 9.21
CA ARG A 15 -1.24 -4.22 8.82
C ARG A 15 -1.14 -4.94 7.48
N MET A 16 -0.18 -4.51 6.67
CA MET A 16 0.24 -5.26 5.49
C MET A 16 1.52 -6.02 5.80
N GLU A 17 1.56 -7.27 5.34
CA GLU A 17 2.64 -8.21 5.63
C GLU A 17 3.36 -8.58 4.34
N PHE A 18 4.69 -8.52 4.39
CA PHE A 18 5.56 -8.82 3.25
C PHE A 18 6.35 -10.09 3.56
N PHE A 19 6.24 -11.07 2.67
CA PHE A 19 6.78 -12.42 2.85
C PHE A 19 8.02 -12.71 2.00
N LEU A 20 8.42 -11.77 1.15
CA LEU A 20 9.56 -11.92 0.25
C LEU A 20 10.55 -10.79 0.51
N ASP A 21 11.84 -11.10 0.41
CA ASP A 21 12.90 -10.11 0.45
C ASP A 21 13.20 -9.71 -0.99
N ARG A 22 12.77 -8.50 -1.38
CA ARG A 22 12.86 -7.98 -2.75
C ARG A 22 13.14 -6.49 -2.71
N ASN A 23 13.54 -5.93 -3.85
CA ASN A 23 13.65 -4.48 -4.00
C ASN A 23 12.25 -3.84 -3.95
N TYR A 24 11.84 -3.44 -2.75
CA TYR A 24 10.62 -2.70 -2.54
C TYR A 24 10.81 -1.23 -2.94
N PRO A 25 9.75 -0.56 -3.45
CA PRO A 25 9.79 0.89 -3.63
C PRO A 25 10.23 1.58 -2.34
N ILE A 26 11.04 2.63 -2.46
CA ILE A 26 11.72 3.27 -1.32
C ILE A 26 10.76 3.72 -0.22
N TYR A 27 9.55 4.12 -0.58
CA TYR A 27 8.49 4.45 0.38
C TYR A 27 8.18 3.26 1.31
N PHE A 28 7.94 2.08 0.74
CA PHE A 28 7.67 0.87 1.51
C PHE A 28 8.88 0.46 2.35
N ALA A 29 10.07 0.45 1.74
CA ALA A 29 11.29 0.09 2.45
C ALA A 29 11.52 0.97 3.70
N ASN A 30 11.20 2.26 3.62
CA ASN A 30 11.33 3.21 4.72
C ASN A 30 10.22 3.08 5.79
N SER A 31 9.05 2.55 5.44
CA SER A 31 7.93 2.34 6.37
C SER A 31 7.92 0.95 7.00
N PHE A 32 8.86 0.08 6.61
CA PHE A 32 8.95 -1.27 7.13
C PHE A 32 9.38 -1.32 8.60
N THR A 33 8.61 -2.07 9.35
CA THR A 33 8.94 -2.57 10.69
C THR A 33 9.26 -4.06 10.60
N ALA A 34 10.00 -4.57 11.59
CA ALA A 34 10.38 -5.97 11.65
C ALA A 34 9.13 -6.88 11.65
N GLY A 35 9.15 -7.89 10.79
CA GLY A 35 8.18 -8.98 10.83
C GLY A 35 8.41 -9.93 12.01
N VAL A 36 7.45 -10.80 12.28
CA VAL A 36 7.56 -11.88 13.27
C VAL A 36 7.29 -13.21 12.57
N GLY A 37 8.12 -14.23 12.83
CA GLY A 37 8.00 -15.55 12.22
C GLY A 37 8.42 -15.56 10.74
N ARG A 38 7.52 -16.00 9.85
CA ARG A 38 7.77 -16.07 8.39
C ARG A 38 7.67 -14.73 7.65
N LYS A 39 7.41 -13.65 8.38
CA LYS A 39 7.16 -12.31 7.84
C LYS A 39 8.47 -11.55 7.84
N ILE A 40 8.84 -11.00 6.68
CA ILE A 40 10.12 -10.31 6.50
C ILE A 40 9.94 -8.83 6.87
N HIS A 41 8.88 -8.19 6.36
CA HIS A 41 8.54 -6.82 6.71
C HIS A 41 7.05 -6.65 7.03
N ARG A 42 6.73 -5.60 7.79
CA ARG A 42 5.36 -5.14 8.07
C ARG A 42 5.27 -3.64 7.88
N THR A 43 4.18 -3.14 7.33
CA THR A 43 3.87 -1.70 7.32
C THR A 43 2.43 -1.46 7.77
N ASN A 44 2.18 -0.26 8.31
CA ASN A 44 0.85 0.21 8.64
C ASN A 44 0.04 0.39 7.34
N ASN A 45 -1.18 -0.14 7.29
CA ASN A 45 -2.06 -0.02 6.13
C ASN A 45 -2.62 1.41 5.99
N THR A 46 -2.89 2.08 7.11
CA THR A 46 -3.38 3.46 7.14
C THR A 46 -2.36 4.39 6.51
N GLU A 47 -1.08 4.25 6.88
CA GLU A 47 0.00 5.06 6.31
C GLU A 47 0.12 4.87 4.80
N TYR A 48 -0.06 3.64 4.31
CA TYR A 48 -0.03 3.37 2.88
C TYR A 48 -1.24 3.98 2.15
N CYS A 49 -2.45 3.86 2.70
CA CYS A 49 -3.62 4.53 2.16
C CYS A 49 -3.41 6.05 2.10
N ASP A 50 -2.83 6.65 3.14
CA ASP A 50 -2.48 8.07 3.16
C ASP A 50 -1.44 8.43 2.11
N TYR A 51 -0.43 7.57 1.90
CA TYR A 51 0.52 7.74 0.81
C TYR A 51 -0.15 7.73 -0.57
N LEU A 52 -1.07 6.79 -0.82
CA LEU A 52 -1.81 6.72 -2.06
C LEU A 52 -2.68 7.98 -2.28
N LYS A 53 -3.31 8.49 -1.22
CA LYS A 53 -4.08 9.74 -1.29
C LYS A 53 -3.19 10.94 -1.61
N ASN A 54 -2.05 11.04 -0.94
CA ASN A 54 -1.15 12.19 -1.07
C ASN A 54 -0.30 12.19 -2.35
N ASN A 55 0.01 11.02 -2.93
CA ASN A 55 0.95 10.90 -4.06
C ASN A 55 0.31 10.38 -5.35
N HIS A 56 -0.83 9.69 -5.25
CA HIS A 56 -1.46 9.01 -6.39
C HIS A 56 -2.90 9.45 -6.66
N ALA A 57 -3.36 10.54 -6.03
CA ALA A 57 -4.69 11.11 -6.21
C ALA A 57 -5.85 10.12 -5.95
N ILE A 58 -5.59 9.07 -5.18
CA ILE A 58 -6.62 8.17 -4.69
C ILE A 58 -7.47 8.93 -3.67
N VAL A 59 -8.78 8.70 -3.66
CA VAL A 59 -9.69 9.30 -2.68
C VAL A 59 -10.43 8.23 -1.90
N ASP A 60 -10.92 8.59 -0.72
CA ASP A 60 -11.80 7.71 0.04
C ASP A 60 -13.13 7.53 -0.72
N GLY A 61 -13.57 6.27 -0.87
CA GLY A 61 -14.82 5.91 -1.55
C GLY A 61 -14.61 5.15 -2.86
N PHE A 62 -15.73 4.86 -3.54
CA PHE A 62 -15.75 3.95 -4.69
C PHE A 62 -15.48 4.62 -6.04
N VAL A 63 -15.61 5.95 -6.12
CA VAL A 63 -15.47 6.70 -7.38
C VAL A 63 -14.09 7.36 -7.41
N GLN A 64 -13.27 6.95 -8.37
CA GLN A 64 -11.91 7.46 -8.57
C GLN A 64 -11.81 8.23 -9.89
N ASN A 65 -10.99 9.28 -9.94
CA ASN A 65 -10.69 9.96 -11.20
C ASN A 65 -9.46 9.30 -11.85
N ILE A 66 -9.71 8.41 -12.80
CA ILE A 66 -8.66 7.61 -13.46
C ILE A 66 -7.63 8.49 -14.18
N ASN A 67 -8.00 9.64 -14.72
CA ASN A 67 -7.06 10.55 -15.38
C ASN A 67 -6.07 11.15 -14.36
N ASN A 68 -6.56 11.54 -13.18
CA ASN A 68 -5.71 12.08 -12.12
C ASN A 68 -4.79 10.99 -11.56
N VAL A 69 -5.30 9.78 -11.35
CA VAL A 69 -4.50 8.65 -10.85
C VAL A 69 -3.41 8.28 -11.87
N SER A 70 -3.79 8.06 -13.13
CA SER A 70 -2.85 7.64 -14.18
C SER A 70 -1.73 8.66 -14.44
N ALA A 71 -2.00 9.96 -14.26
CA ALA A 71 -0.98 11.02 -14.35
C ALA A 71 0.14 10.90 -13.29
N THR A 72 -0.09 10.17 -12.20
CA THR A 72 0.91 9.94 -11.13
C THR A 72 1.68 8.64 -11.30
N ILE A 73 1.31 7.81 -12.28
CA ILE A 73 1.93 6.51 -12.50
C ILE A 73 3.19 6.69 -13.36
N PRO A 74 4.36 6.21 -12.92
CA PRO A 74 5.57 6.23 -13.74
C PRO A 74 5.35 5.51 -15.07
N VAL A 75 5.88 6.06 -16.17
CA VAL A 75 5.64 5.60 -17.55
C VAL A 75 5.84 4.10 -17.72
N GLN A 76 6.87 3.53 -17.07
CA GLN A 76 7.18 2.10 -17.15
C GLN A 76 6.09 1.18 -16.56
N TYR A 77 5.22 1.70 -15.71
CA TYR A 77 4.14 0.95 -15.05
C TYR A 77 2.74 1.27 -15.60
N VAL A 78 2.61 2.23 -16.54
CA VAL A 78 1.31 2.62 -17.13
C VAL A 78 0.64 1.45 -17.84
N ALA A 79 1.41 0.61 -18.54
CA ALA A 79 0.87 -0.56 -19.23
C ALA A 79 0.24 -1.56 -18.26
N ASP A 80 0.87 -1.80 -17.10
CA ASP A 80 0.34 -2.68 -16.06
C ASP A 80 -0.88 -2.08 -15.37
N PHE A 81 -0.85 -0.78 -15.08
CA PHE A 81 -2.00 -0.06 -14.55
C PHE A 81 -3.22 -0.19 -15.47
N ASN A 82 -3.03 0.06 -16.78
CA ASN A 82 -4.11 -0.03 -17.77
C ASN A 82 -4.67 -1.46 -17.91
N ARG A 83 -3.83 -2.49 -17.77
CA ARG A 83 -4.31 -3.89 -17.74
C ARG A 83 -5.26 -4.11 -16.57
N GLY A 84 -4.95 -3.56 -15.40
CA GLY A 84 -5.78 -3.68 -14.20
C GLY A 84 -7.16 -3.01 -14.31
N LEU A 85 -7.32 -2.01 -15.19
CA LEU A 85 -8.62 -1.34 -15.42
C LEU A 85 -9.61 -2.18 -16.24
N ILE A 86 -9.13 -3.20 -16.94
CA ILE A 86 -9.91 -3.99 -17.92
C ILE A 86 -10.32 -5.37 -17.33
N LEU A 87 -9.82 -5.71 -16.15
CA LEU A 87 -10.13 -6.96 -15.41
C LEU A 87 -11.36 -6.79 -14.53
#